data_AF-A0A6B1DCS8-F1
#
_entry.id   AF-A0A6B1DCS8-F1
#
_cell.length_a   1.000
_cell.length_b   1.000
_cell.length_c   1.000
_cell.angle_alpha   90.00
_cell.angle_beta   90.00
_cell.angle_gamma   90.00
#
_symmetry.space_group_name_H-M   'P 1'
#
loop_
_entity.id
_entity.type
_entity.pdbx_description
1 polymer ?
#
loop_
_entity_poly.entity_id
_entity_poly.type
_entity_poly.pdbx_seq_one_letter_code
_entity_poly.pdbx_strand_id
1 'polypeptide(L)' 'MADTGRQKALDTTLATLNKRYGEGVIMRLGEATRLDVASIPTGSLSL' A
#
# COMPACT_ATOMS: atom_id res chain seq x y z
N MET A 1 8.77 -14.89 21.25
CA MET A 1 7.77 -13.85 21.58
C MET A 1 8.30 -12.44 21.27
N ALA A 2 8.86 -12.20 20.07
CA ALA A 2 9.42 -10.89 19.67
C ALA A 2 8.82 -10.35 18.36
N ASP A 3 7.81 -11.03 17.81
CA ASP A 3 7.18 -10.69 16.53
C ASP A 3 5.91 -9.85 16.67
N THR A 4 5.11 -10.08 17.71
CA THR A 4 3.81 -9.43 17.87
C THR A 4 3.91 -7.93 18.14
N GLY A 5 4.91 -7.50 18.93
CA GLY A 5 5.14 -6.08 19.22
C GLY A 5 5.64 -5.29 18.02
N ARG A 6 6.55 -5.88 17.24
CA ARG A 6 7.08 -5.27 16.00
C ARG A 6 6.01 -5.16 14.92
N GLN A 7 5.19 -6.20 14.76
CA GLN A 7 4.09 -6.18 13.79
C GLN A 7 3.06 -5.09 14.14
N LYS A 8 2.66 -5.00 15.42
CA LYS A 8 1.71 -3.97 15.88
C LYS A 8 2.24 -2.54 15.69
N ALA A 9 3.52 -2.31 15.97
CA ALA A 9 4.16 -1.02 15.74
C ALA A 9 4.21 -0.66 14.25
N LEU A 10 4.52 -1.65 13.40
CA LEU A 10 4.52 -1.49 11.94
C LEU A 10 3.13 -1.10 11.44
N ASP A 11 2.09 -1.86 11.82
CA ASP A 11 0.71 -1.62 11.36
C ASP A 11 0.19 -0.24 11.81
N THR A 12 0.52 0.18 13.03
CA THR A 12 0.18 1.52 13.55
C THR A 12 0.87 2.62 12.75
N THR A 13 2.12 2.41 12.38
CA THR A 13 2.91 3.37 11.58
C THR A 13 2.34 3.48 10.17
N LEU A 14 2.00 2.35 9.54
CA LEU A 14 1.37 2.31 8.22
C LEU A 14 0.02 3.06 8.22
N ALA A 15 -0.82 2.84 9.24
CA ALA A 15 -2.09 3.54 9.40
C ALA A 15 -1.91 5.06 9.57
N THR A 16 -0.89 5.47 10.33
CA THR A 16 -0.56 6.89 10.54
C THR A 16 -0.11 7.56 9.24
N LEU A 17 0.72 6.87 8.44
CA LEU A 17 1.18 7.37 7.15
C LEU A 17 0.02 7.52 6.15
N ASN A 18 -0.84 6.51 6.02
CA ASN A 18 -2.01 6.56 5.14
C ASN A 18 -2.96 7.70 5.53
N LYS A 19 -3.19 7.94 6.84
CA LYS A 19 -4.04 9.05 7.29
C LYS A 19 -3.44 10.43 7.00
N ARG A 20 -2.11 10.58 7.08
CA ARG A 20 -1.44 11.87 6.93
C ARG A 20 -1.17 12.24 5.47
N TYR A 21 -0.86 11.26 4.63
CA TYR A 21 -0.39 11.49 3.26
C TYR A 21 -1.36 10.95 2.19
N GLY A 22 -2.43 10.27 2.59
CA GLY A 22 -3.40 9.66 1.68
C GLY A 22 -3.09 8.18 1.39
N GLU A 23 -4.04 7.53 0.72
CA GLU A 23 -3.91 6.14 0.30
C GLU A 23 -2.80 5.98 -0.76
N GLY A 24 -2.06 4.87 -0.71
CA GLY A 24 -1.00 4.55 -1.68
C GLY A 24 0.39 5.14 -1.35
N VAL A 25 0.56 5.85 -0.23
CA VAL A 25 1.88 6.37 0.19
C VAL A 25 2.88 5.26 0.54
N ILE A 26 2.38 4.11 1.00
CA ILE A 26 3.17 2.91 1.27
C ILE A 26 2.31 1.68 1.01
N MET A 27 2.88 0.71 0.29
CA MET A 27 2.20 -0.54 -0.09
C MET A 27 3.19 -1.70 -0.04
N ARG A 28 2.70 -2.92 0.20
CA ARG A 28 3.56 -4.11 0.12
C ARG A 28 3.69 -4.55 -1.34
N LEU A 29 4.90 -4.92 -1.75
CA LEU A 29 5.12 -5.49 -3.08
C LEU A 29 4.35 -6.81 -3.21
N GLY A 30 3.47 -6.91 -4.22
CA GLY A 30 2.59 -8.06 -4.41
C GLY A 30 1.26 -7.97 -3.65
N GLU A 31 1.01 -6.89 -2.90
CA GLU A 31 -0.32 -6.59 -2.39
C GLU A 31 -1.23 -6.28 -3.59
N ALA A 32 -2.21 -7.14 -3.82
CA ALA A 32 -3.14 -7.02 -4.95
C ALA A 32 -4.22 -5.97 -4.65
N THR A 33 -3.80 -4.71 -4.49
CA THR A 33 -4.71 -3.58 -4.30
C THR A 33 -5.10 -3.05 -5.68
N ARG A 34 -6.28 -3.44 -6.15
CA ARG A 34 -6.87 -2.85 -7.35
C ARG A 34 -7.42 -1.48 -6.99
N LEU A 35 -6.61 -0.44 -7.21
CA LEU A 35 -7.02 0.94 -7.03
C LEU A 35 -8.12 1.27 -8.05
N ASP A 36 -9.21 1.88 -7.58
CA ASP A 36 -10.29 2.35 -8.44
C ASP A 36 -9.91 3.70 -9.07
N VAL A 37 -9.00 3.62 -10.04
CA VAL A 37 -8.48 4.78 -10.76
C VAL A 37 -8.75 4.63 -12.25
N ALA A 38 -9.13 5.72 -12.89
CA ALA A 38 -9.25 5.76 -14.34
C ALA A 38 -7.85 5.64 -14.96
N SER A 39 -7.64 4.61 -15.78
CA SER A 39 -6.41 4.42 -16.53
C SER A 39 -6.59 4.80 -17.99
N ILE A 40 -5.65 5.53 -18.57
CA ILE A 40 -5.56 5.72 -20.01
C ILE A 40 -4.62 4.64 -20.56
N PRO A 41 -5.05 3.81 -21.53
CA PRO A 41 -4.22 2.75 -22.08
C PRO A 41 -2.99 3.31 -22.79
N THR A 42 -1.82 2.76 -22.50
CA THR A 42 -0.55 3.14 -23.13
C THR A 42 -0.37 2.53 -24.53
N GLY A 43 -1.20 1.55 -24.89
CA GLY A 43 -1.15 0.83 -26.17
C GLY A 43 -0.21 -0.39 -26.19
N SER A 44 0.52 -0.66 -25.10
CA SER A 44 1.32 -1.87 -24.92
C SER A 44 0.64 -2.81 -23.93
N LEU A 45 0.40 -4.07 -24.31
CA LEU A 45 -0.23 -5.07 -23.44
C LEU A 45 0.70 -5.55 -22.32
N SER A 46 2.01 -5.45 -22.53
CA SER A 46 3.02 -5.93 -21.59
C SER A 46 3.30 -4.96 -20.44
N LEU A 47 2.76 -3.74 -20.49
CA LEU A 47 2.95 -2.67 -19.50
C LEU A 47 1.67 -2.51 -18.68
#